data_AF-A0A2D7UAX8-F1
#
_entry.id   AF-A0A2D7UAX8-F1
#
_cell.length_a   1.000
_cell.length_b   1.000
_cell.length_c   1.000
_cell.angle_alpha   90.00
_cell.angle_beta   90.00
_cell.angle_gamma   90.00
#
_symmetry.space_group_name_H-M   'P 1'
#
loop_
_entity.id
_entity.type
_entity.pdbx_description
1 polymer ?
#
loop_
_entity_poly.entity_id
_entity_poly.type
_entity_poly.pdbx_seq_one_letter_code
_entity_poly.pdbx_strand_id
1 'polypeptide(L)'
;MTSPGPDAPDPDSPGSDTPDGAHFVPLAVIMSDYEGSLAAYIDATGSRDNVITMQVEMEVAGVKGRKFMTAVAVTWNFDSAEALQDAAGEECPSGHDCVFAWVPADRFGRDDFGIYIDDIGVGEQLQNGLVAEIIEQAGIEAAVAAGAAS
;
A
#
# COMPACT_ATOMS: atom_id res chain seq x y z
N MET A 1 -4.51 36.18 -37.33
CA MET A 1 -3.56 35.26 -36.69
C MET A 1 -3.59 35.56 -35.21
N THR A 2 -4.33 34.75 -34.44
CA THR A 2 -4.28 34.77 -32.98
C THR A 2 -4.49 33.32 -32.56
N SER A 3 -3.45 32.70 -31.98
CA SER A 3 -3.52 31.34 -31.44
C SER A 3 -4.43 31.32 -30.21
N PRO A 4 -5.24 30.26 -29.99
CA PRO A 4 -5.76 29.98 -28.66
C PRO A 4 -4.65 29.43 -27.76
N GLY A 5 -4.62 29.87 -26.51
CA GLY A 5 -3.67 29.40 -25.49
C GLY A 5 -3.95 27.94 -25.07
N PRO A 6 -3.04 27.32 -24.30
CA PRO A 6 -3.18 25.92 -23.91
C PRO A 6 -4.44 25.72 -23.07
N ASP A 7 -5.21 24.69 -23.45
CA ASP A 7 -6.35 24.14 -22.72
C ASP A 7 -6.05 24.04 -21.22
N ALA A 8 -6.92 24.63 -20.41
CA ALA A 8 -6.99 24.29 -19.00
C ALA A 8 -7.43 22.81 -18.91
N PRO A 9 -6.83 22.01 -18.03
CA PRO A 9 -7.25 20.62 -17.87
C PRO A 9 -8.73 20.55 -17.45
N ASP A 10 -9.47 19.64 -18.08
CA ASP A 10 -10.89 19.35 -17.82
C ASP A 10 -11.08 18.92 -16.36
N PRO A 11 -12.00 19.53 -15.59
CA PRO A 11 -12.25 19.20 -14.19
C PRO A 11 -12.92 17.83 -13.99
N ASP A 12 -13.35 17.18 -15.07
CA ASP A 12 -14.06 15.89 -15.07
C ASP A 12 -13.22 14.73 -15.65
N SER A 13 -11.89 14.87 -15.72
CA SER A 13 -11.05 13.68 -15.85
C SER A 13 -11.19 12.88 -14.54
N PRO A 14 -11.55 11.59 -14.55
CA PRO A 14 -11.46 10.79 -13.35
C PRO A 14 -9.98 10.73 -12.96
N GLY A 15 -9.60 11.59 -12.01
CA GLY A 15 -8.39 11.40 -11.26
C GLY A 15 -8.49 10.02 -10.64
N SER A 16 -7.40 9.27 -10.66
CA SER A 16 -7.22 8.19 -9.71
C SER A 16 -7.48 8.76 -8.32
N ASP A 17 -8.68 8.51 -7.77
CA ASP A 17 -9.12 8.95 -6.44
C ASP A 17 -8.40 8.08 -5.41
N THR A 18 -7.08 8.26 -5.32
CA THR A 18 -6.34 7.87 -4.14
C THR A 18 -6.98 8.61 -2.97
N PRO A 19 -7.43 7.93 -1.90
CA PRO A 19 -8.11 8.60 -0.80
C PRO A 19 -7.25 9.76 -0.31
N ASP A 20 -7.82 10.98 -0.33
CA ASP A 20 -7.15 12.24 -0.06
C ASP A 20 -6.16 12.10 1.12
N GLY A 21 -4.87 11.97 0.81
CA GLY A 21 -3.79 11.95 1.80
C GLY A 21 -2.94 10.67 1.88
N ALA A 22 -3.34 9.53 1.31
CA ALA A 22 -2.51 8.33 1.32
C ALA A 22 -1.52 8.29 0.14
N HIS A 23 -0.24 8.01 0.40
CA HIS A 23 0.76 7.83 -0.65
C HIS A 23 0.86 6.35 -1.07
N PHE A 24 0.55 6.06 -2.32
CA PHE A 24 0.80 4.75 -2.92
C PHE A 24 2.24 4.69 -3.44
N VAL A 25 3.02 3.73 -2.92
CA VAL A 25 4.45 3.61 -3.20
C VAL A 25 4.83 2.15 -3.44
N PRO A 26 5.49 1.82 -4.57
CA PRO A 26 5.99 0.47 -4.77
C PRO A 26 7.07 0.11 -3.74
N LEU A 27 7.05 -1.12 -3.23
CA LEU A 27 8.09 -1.66 -2.34
C LEU A 27 9.49 -1.47 -2.94
N ALA A 28 9.62 -1.63 -4.26
CA ALA A 28 10.86 -1.40 -4.97
C ALA A 28 11.43 0.02 -4.78
N VAL A 29 10.57 1.04 -4.66
CA VAL A 29 10.98 2.42 -4.39
C VAL A 29 11.48 2.54 -2.95
N ILE A 30 10.75 1.99 -1.96
CA ILE A 30 11.21 1.95 -0.56
C ILE A 30 12.59 1.27 -0.46
N MET A 31 12.77 0.15 -1.16
CA MET A 31 14.02 -0.61 -1.15
C MET A 31 15.19 0.12 -1.80
N SER A 32 14.96 0.77 -2.95
CA SER A 32 16.04 1.38 -3.73
C SER A 32 16.39 2.79 -3.30
N ASP A 33 15.40 3.63 -3.03
CA ASP A 33 15.59 5.05 -2.76
C ASP A 33 15.68 5.35 -1.25
N TYR A 34 15.18 4.45 -0.41
CA TYR A 34 15.09 4.62 1.05
C TYR A 34 15.69 3.45 1.83
N GLU A 35 16.52 2.61 1.18
CA GLU A 35 17.27 1.51 1.79
C GLU A 35 16.39 0.52 2.58
N GLY A 36 15.15 0.30 2.15
CA GLY A 36 14.20 -0.58 2.82
C GLY A 36 13.56 0.03 4.08
N SER A 37 13.65 1.36 4.25
CA SER A 37 13.12 2.06 5.42
C SER A 37 11.89 2.89 5.08
N LEU A 38 10.71 2.41 5.48
CA LEU A 38 9.48 3.21 5.44
C LEU A 38 9.61 4.46 6.32
N ALA A 39 10.34 4.39 7.45
CA ALA A 39 10.59 5.56 8.28
C ALA A 39 11.34 6.66 7.52
N ALA A 40 12.38 6.31 6.76
CA ALA A 40 13.12 7.26 5.94
C ALA A 40 12.24 7.86 4.82
N TYR A 41 11.34 7.07 4.24
CA TYR A 41 10.35 7.55 3.27
C TYR A 41 9.39 8.57 3.90
N ILE A 42 8.85 8.26 5.09
CA ILE A 42 7.96 9.15 5.84
C ILE A 42 8.69 10.46 6.16
N ASP A 43 9.92 10.40 6.66
CA ASP A 43 10.72 11.58 7.01
C ASP A 43 11.00 12.46 5.79
N ALA A 44 11.27 11.85 4.63
CA ALA A 44 11.58 12.57 3.40
C ALA A 44 10.36 13.22 2.74
N THR A 45 9.19 12.57 2.82
CA THR A 45 7.98 12.99 2.11
C THR A 45 6.98 13.72 2.99
N GLY A 46 7.07 13.54 4.32
CA GLY A 46 6.05 13.96 5.27
C GLY A 46 4.76 13.12 5.24
N SER A 47 4.70 12.07 4.40
CA SER A 47 3.51 11.23 4.28
C SER A 47 3.35 10.33 5.49
N ARG A 48 2.30 10.56 6.29
CA ARG A 48 1.96 9.68 7.41
C ARG A 48 1.18 8.45 6.94
N ASP A 49 0.41 8.53 5.87
CA ASP A 49 -0.45 7.44 5.43
C ASP A 49 0.08 6.87 4.13
N ASN A 50 0.48 5.59 4.13
CA ASN A 50 1.24 5.01 3.03
C ASN A 50 0.68 3.64 2.66
N VAL A 51 0.53 3.38 1.37
CA VAL A 51 0.14 2.08 0.83
C VAL A 51 1.31 1.52 0.04
N ILE A 52 1.99 0.52 0.60
CA ILE A 52 3.16 -0.10 0.00
C ILE A 52 2.69 -1.22 -0.92
N THR A 53 3.00 -1.14 -2.20
CA THR A 53 2.54 -2.12 -3.20
C THR A 53 3.68 -3.01 -3.71
N MET A 54 3.39 -4.30 -3.88
CA MET A 54 4.31 -5.28 -4.45
C MET A 54 3.57 -6.14 -5.46
N GLN A 55 4.15 -6.34 -6.65
CA GLN A 55 3.63 -7.28 -7.64
C GLN A 55 4.55 -8.49 -7.72
N VAL A 56 3.97 -9.69 -7.65
CA VAL A 56 4.72 -10.95 -7.67
C VAL A 56 4.05 -11.93 -8.63
N GLU A 57 4.85 -12.58 -9.47
CA GLU A 57 4.44 -13.76 -10.23
C GLU A 57 5.08 -15.00 -9.60
N MET A 58 4.27 -16.00 -9.26
CA MET A 58 4.75 -17.23 -8.65
C MET A 58 4.03 -18.48 -9.15
N GLU A 59 4.78 -19.58 -9.19
CA GLU A 59 4.22 -20.90 -9.47
C GLU A 59 3.71 -21.53 -8.18
N VAL A 60 2.40 -21.72 -8.09
CA VAL A 60 1.80 -22.50 -7.00
C VAL A 60 1.71 -23.94 -7.47
N ALA A 61 2.02 -24.92 -6.62
CA ALA A 61 2.09 -26.33 -7.00
C ALA A 61 0.84 -26.78 -7.81
N GLY A 62 1.04 -27.06 -9.10
CA GLY A 62 -0.02 -27.50 -10.02
C GLY A 62 -0.78 -26.38 -10.76
N VAL A 63 -0.53 -25.10 -10.46
CA VAL A 63 -1.11 -23.93 -11.14
C VAL A 63 0.02 -23.05 -11.69
N LYS A 64 0.10 -22.93 -13.00
CA LYS A 64 1.12 -22.09 -13.64
C LYS A 64 0.83 -20.61 -13.41
N GLY A 65 1.85 -19.87 -12.94
CA GLY A 65 1.98 -18.42 -13.06
C GLY A 65 0.85 -17.59 -12.46
N ARG A 66 0.50 -17.81 -11.18
CA ARG A 66 -0.42 -16.89 -10.50
C ARG A 66 0.30 -15.57 -10.27
N LYS A 67 -0.41 -14.48 -10.53
CA LYS A 67 0.08 -13.12 -10.34
C LYS A 67 -0.67 -12.50 -9.18
N PHE A 68 0.08 -11.85 -8.30
CA PHE A 68 -0.45 -11.18 -7.13
C PHE A 68 -0.04 -9.73 -7.17
N MET A 69 -0.97 -8.86 -6.79
CA MET A 69 -0.66 -7.53 -6.30
C MET A 69 -0.94 -7.54 -4.81
N THR A 70 0.04 -7.18 -4.00
CA THR A 70 -0.11 -7.08 -2.55
C THR A 70 0.07 -5.63 -2.15
N ALA A 71 -0.91 -5.10 -1.42
CA ALA A 71 -0.89 -3.75 -0.87
C ALA A 71 -0.95 -3.82 0.66
N VAL A 72 0.02 -3.17 1.33
CA VAL A 72 0.00 -3.02 2.79
C VAL A 72 -0.14 -1.54 3.11
N ALA A 73 -1.30 -1.15 3.63
CA ALA A 73 -1.58 0.19 4.11
C ALA A 73 -1.07 0.36 5.54
N VAL A 74 -0.27 1.39 5.79
CA VAL A 74 0.22 1.80 7.11
C VAL A 74 -0.22 3.24 7.33
N THR A 75 -1.12 3.46 8.28
CA THR A 75 -1.81 4.75 8.42
C THR A 75 -1.91 5.23 9.86
N TRP A 76 -1.80 6.53 10.06
CA TRP A 76 -2.04 7.21 11.33
C TRP A 76 -3.32 8.03 11.33
N ASN A 77 -3.86 8.37 10.15
CA ASN A 77 -5.00 9.30 10.03
C ASN A 77 -6.26 8.66 9.44
N PHE A 78 -6.32 7.33 9.36
CA PHE A 78 -7.47 6.59 8.86
C PHE A 78 -8.19 5.84 9.98
N ASP A 79 -9.50 6.01 10.06
CA ASP A 79 -10.35 5.29 11.02
C ASP A 79 -10.72 3.88 10.55
N SER A 80 -10.72 3.65 9.23
CA SER A 80 -11.02 2.37 8.59
C SER A 80 -10.15 2.12 7.35
N ALA A 81 -10.11 0.87 6.91
CA ALA A 81 -9.37 0.46 5.72
C ALA A 81 -10.17 0.56 4.42
N GLU A 82 -11.50 0.76 4.47
CA GLU A 82 -12.40 0.58 3.32
C GLU A 82 -11.98 1.42 2.10
N ALA A 83 -11.74 2.72 2.31
CA ALA A 83 -11.33 3.62 1.22
C ALA A 83 -9.95 3.25 0.62
N LEU A 84 -9.04 2.70 1.44
CA LEU A 84 -7.72 2.27 0.99
C LEU A 84 -7.79 0.94 0.24
N GLN A 85 -8.67 0.04 0.69
CA GLN A 85 -8.94 -1.23 0.06
C GLN A 85 -9.57 -1.04 -1.32
N ASP A 86 -10.56 -0.15 -1.43
CA ASP A 86 -11.20 0.20 -2.71
C ASP A 86 -10.15 0.76 -3.69
N ALA A 87 -9.35 1.75 -3.27
CA ALA A 87 -8.31 2.32 -4.11
C ALA A 87 -7.21 1.32 -4.51
N ALA A 88 -6.78 0.45 -3.60
CA ALA A 88 -5.86 -0.64 -3.94
C ALA A 88 -6.48 -1.65 -4.91
N GLY A 89 -7.79 -1.90 -4.81
CA GLY A 89 -8.54 -2.71 -5.77
C GLY A 89 -8.56 -2.09 -7.17
N GLU A 90 -8.72 -0.77 -7.27
CA GLU A 90 -8.68 -0.03 -8.54
C GLU A 90 -7.30 -0.03 -9.20
N GLU A 91 -6.23 0.06 -8.40
CA GLU A 91 -4.85 -0.05 -8.89
C GLU A 91 -4.42 -1.49 -9.23
N CYS A 92 -5.21 -2.49 -8.83
CA CYS A 92 -4.85 -3.88 -9.03
C CYS A 92 -4.83 -4.24 -10.53
N PRO A 93 -3.69 -4.70 -11.08
CA PRO A 93 -3.61 -4.96 -12.51
C PRO A 93 -4.48 -6.15 -12.92
N SER A 94 -5.11 -6.05 -14.09
CA SER A 94 -5.95 -7.12 -14.62
C SER A 94 -5.22 -8.47 -14.63
N GLY A 95 -5.91 -9.52 -14.18
CA GLY A 95 -5.37 -10.87 -14.07
C GLY A 95 -4.47 -11.12 -12.85
N HIS A 96 -4.41 -10.18 -11.90
CA HIS A 96 -3.79 -10.40 -10.59
C HIS A 96 -4.86 -10.70 -9.54
N ASP A 97 -4.48 -11.53 -8.57
CA ASP A 97 -5.17 -11.66 -7.30
C ASP A 97 -4.67 -10.54 -6.36
N CYS A 98 -5.58 -9.73 -5.83
CA CYS A 98 -5.24 -8.52 -5.07
C CYS A 98 -5.30 -8.82 -3.56
N VAL A 99 -4.15 -8.91 -2.90
CA VAL A 99 -4.08 -9.07 -1.45
C VAL A 99 -3.96 -7.70 -0.82
N PHE A 100 -4.83 -7.40 0.14
CA PHE A 100 -4.77 -6.15 0.88
C PHE A 100 -4.59 -6.41 2.37
N ALA A 101 -3.73 -5.63 3.01
CA ALA A 101 -3.59 -5.61 4.45
C ALA A 101 -3.52 -4.18 4.99
N TRP A 102 -3.97 -3.99 6.22
CA TRP A 102 -4.01 -2.70 6.90
C TRP A 102 -3.37 -2.76 8.28
N VAL A 103 -2.51 -1.78 8.54
CA VAL A 103 -1.80 -1.53 9.78
C VAL A 103 -2.23 -0.14 10.30
N PRO A 104 -3.20 -0.06 11.24
CA PRO A 104 -3.57 1.18 11.89
C PRO A 104 -2.50 1.58 12.91
N ALA A 105 -1.49 2.30 12.44
CA ALA A 105 -0.31 2.67 13.21
C ALA A 105 -0.63 3.64 14.37
N ASP A 106 -1.74 4.39 14.30
CA ASP A 106 -2.27 5.21 15.40
C ASP A 106 -2.68 4.38 16.63
N ARG A 107 -2.93 3.08 16.44
CA ARG A 107 -3.32 2.14 17.50
C ARG A 107 -2.13 1.44 18.13
N PHE A 108 -0.91 1.65 17.65
CA PHE A 108 0.28 0.99 18.19
C PHE A 108 0.39 1.15 19.71
N GLY A 109 0.60 0.03 20.42
CA GLY A 109 0.66 -0.03 21.88
C GLY A 109 -0.69 -0.10 22.60
N ARG A 110 -1.81 -0.14 21.87
CA ARG A 110 -3.16 -0.40 22.40
C ARG A 110 -3.56 -1.86 22.19
N ASP A 111 -4.54 -2.33 22.97
CA ASP A 111 -5.04 -3.71 22.91
C ASP A 111 -5.72 -4.06 21.57
N ASP A 112 -6.18 -3.05 20.83
CA ASP A 112 -6.83 -3.17 19.52
C ASP A 112 -5.86 -2.97 18.35
N PHE A 113 -4.55 -2.97 18.60
CA PHE A 113 -3.54 -2.98 17.54
C PHE A 113 -3.40 -4.36 16.91
N GLY A 114 -3.40 -4.42 15.58
CA GLY A 114 -3.17 -5.64 14.82
C GLY A 114 -3.00 -5.35 13.32
N ILE A 115 -2.62 -6.38 12.57
CA ILE A 115 -2.58 -6.33 11.11
C ILE A 115 -3.85 -7.02 10.61
N TYR A 116 -4.65 -6.29 9.84
CA TYR A 116 -5.90 -6.80 9.27
C TYR A 116 -5.64 -7.18 7.82
N ILE A 117 -5.84 -8.45 7.47
CA ILE A 117 -5.62 -8.97 6.12
C ILE A 117 -6.99 -9.34 5.54
N ASP A 118 -7.27 -8.88 4.33
CA ASP A 118 -8.51 -9.22 3.61
C ASP A 118 -8.44 -10.66 3.07
N ASP A 119 -9.48 -11.46 3.32
CA ASP A 119 -9.52 -12.84 2.85
C ASP A 119 -10.07 -12.94 1.43
N ILE A 120 -9.15 -13.16 0.49
CA ILE A 120 -9.47 -13.31 -0.94
C ILE A 120 -9.57 -14.78 -1.39
N GLY A 121 -9.61 -15.74 -0.47
CA GLY A 121 -9.81 -17.16 -0.78
C GLY A 121 -8.61 -17.87 -1.44
N VAL A 122 -7.43 -17.25 -1.48
CA VAL A 122 -6.20 -17.83 -2.09
C VAL A 122 -5.35 -18.67 -1.14
N GLY A 123 -5.79 -18.82 0.12
CA GLY A 123 -5.12 -19.56 1.18
C GLY A 123 -4.36 -18.65 2.14
N GLU A 124 -4.66 -18.79 3.43
CA GLU A 124 -4.14 -17.94 4.51
C GLU A 124 -2.61 -17.89 4.56
N GLN A 125 -1.92 -19.03 4.42
CA GLN A 125 -0.46 -19.09 4.44
C GLN A 125 0.19 -18.25 3.33
N LEU A 126 -0.42 -18.24 2.14
CA LEU A 126 0.11 -17.48 1.01
C LEU A 126 -0.12 -15.98 1.20
N GLN A 127 -1.33 -15.58 1.62
CA GLN A 127 -1.66 -14.19 1.90
C GLN A 127 -0.75 -13.62 3.00
N ASN A 128 -0.62 -14.35 4.11
CA ASN A 128 0.23 -13.95 5.24
C ASN A 128 1.70 -13.84 4.82
N GLY A 129 2.19 -14.76 3.97
CA GLY A 129 3.56 -14.70 3.44
C GLY A 129 3.81 -13.46 2.58
N LEU A 130 2.90 -13.14 1.66
CA LEU A 130 3.01 -11.95 0.79
C LEU A 130 2.99 -10.64 1.59
N VAL A 131 2.14 -10.56 2.62
CA VAL A 131 2.04 -9.40 3.51
C VAL A 131 3.28 -9.29 4.40
N ALA A 132 3.75 -10.40 4.97
CA ALA A 132 4.95 -10.45 5.80
C ALA A 132 6.20 -9.98 5.04
N GLU A 133 6.32 -10.34 3.76
CA GLU A 133 7.43 -9.90 2.91
C GLU A 133 7.52 -8.37 2.82
N ILE A 134 6.39 -7.68 2.62
CA ILE A 134 6.35 -6.21 2.57
C ILE A 134 6.68 -5.63 3.95
N ILE A 135 6.15 -6.21 5.02
CA ILE A 135 6.42 -5.75 6.40
C ILE A 135 7.91 -5.80 6.73
N GLU A 136 8.56 -6.91 6.39
CA GLU A 136 9.99 -7.12 6.63
C GLU A 136 10.83 -6.20 5.74
N GLN A 137 10.61 -6.23 4.42
CA GLN A 137 11.45 -5.49 3.47
C GLN A 137 11.31 -3.96 3.59
N ALA A 138 10.11 -3.45 3.88
CA ALA A 138 9.90 -2.01 4.06
C ALA A 138 10.18 -1.54 5.50
N GLY A 139 10.58 -2.43 6.41
CA GLY A 139 10.86 -2.07 7.81
C GLY A 139 9.65 -1.46 8.52
N ILE A 140 8.43 -1.95 8.23
CA ILE A 140 7.18 -1.37 8.72
C ILE A 140 7.12 -1.35 10.25
N GLU A 141 7.55 -2.42 10.91
CA GLU A 141 7.52 -2.51 12.38
C GLU A 141 8.35 -1.39 13.03
N ALA A 142 9.55 -1.12 12.48
CA ALA A 142 10.41 -0.06 12.96
C ALA A 142 9.81 1.32 12.71
N ALA A 143 9.19 1.53 11.54
CA ALA A 143 8.53 2.79 11.19
C ALA A 143 7.33 3.08 12.11
N VAL A 144 6.49 2.08 12.39
CA VAL A 144 5.36 2.21 13.31
C VAL A 144 5.85 2.53 14.73
N ALA A 145 6.88 1.82 15.21
CA ALA A 145 7.44 2.08 16.53
C ALA A 145 8.06 3.48 16.66
N ALA A 146 8.75 3.97 15.62
CA ALA A 146 9.33 5.31 15.59
C ALA A 146 8.24 6.39 15.52
N GLY A 147 7.21 6.21 14.69
CA GLY A 147 6.12 7.16 14.53
C GLY A 147 5.17 7.27 15.72
N ALA A 148 5.22 6.32 16.66
CA ALA A 148 4.49 6.38 17.93
C ALA A 148 5.24 7.19 19.02
N ALA A 149 6.53 7.46 18.84
CA ALA A 149 7.36 8.19 19.79
C ALA A 149 7.39 9.72 19.55
N SER A 150 6.71 10.19 18.50
CA SER A 150 6.66 11.59 18.06
C SER A 150 5.44 12.34 18.58
#